data_AF-A0A1F6V4B0-F1
#
_entry.id   AF-A0A1F6V4B0-F1
#
_cell.length_a   1.000
_cell.length_b   1.000
_cell.length_c   1.000
_cell.angle_alpha   90.00
_cell.angle_beta   90.00
_cell.angle_gamma   90.00
#
_symmetry.space_group_name_H-M   'P 1'
#
loop_
_entity.id
_entity.type
_entity.pdbx_description
1 polymer ?
#
loop_
_entity_poly.entity_id
_entity_poly.type
_entity_poly.pdbx_seq_one_letter_code
_entity_poly.pdbx_strand_id
1 'polypeptide(L)'
;MTRSIKKGIYVDERLLKKIAGKNPLNTPTIKTWKRACVISPDMLGFTFGVHNGKTHVDVLVTEDMVGHRLGEFSPTKKFIKHGGKMQKELEQKKKEAEIIAAKGATAATADAKGAAPQK
;
A
#
# COMPACT_ATOMS: atom_id res chain seq x y z
N MET A 1 -13.16 -1.26 -16.60
CA MET A 1 -13.21 -0.91 -18.03
C MET A 1 -12.12 0.09 -18.36
N THR A 2 -11.30 -0.25 -19.35
CA THR A 2 -10.21 0.58 -19.86
C THR A 2 -10.77 1.72 -20.74
N ARG A 3 -10.01 2.81 -20.90
CA ARG A 3 -10.39 3.90 -21.81
C ARG A 3 -10.21 3.42 -23.25
N SER A 4 -10.93 4.03 -24.19
CA SER A 4 -10.72 3.79 -25.62
C SER A 4 -9.28 4.07 -26.03
N ILE A 5 -8.69 3.19 -26.84
CA ILE A 5 -7.29 3.25 -27.29
C ILE A 5 -6.97 4.60 -27.95
N LYS A 6 -7.90 5.16 -28.76
CA LYS A 6 -7.73 6.45 -29.44
C LYS A 6 -7.46 7.62 -28.48
N LYS A 7 -7.91 7.54 -27.21
CA LYS A 7 -7.78 8.63 -26.22
C LYS A 7 -6.53 8.50 -25.35
N GLY A 8 -5.77 7.42 -25.50
CA GLY A 8 -4.59 7.15 -24.68
C GLY A 8 -4.88 6.89 -23.20
N ILE A 9 -3.80 6.54 -22.51
CA ILE A 9 -3.77 6.33 -21.06
C ILE A 9 -4.03 7.67 -20.36
N TYR A 10 -4.82 7.65 -19.29
CA TYR A 10 -5.05 8.85 -18.50
C TYR A 10 -4.05 8.94 -17.34
N VAL A 11 -3.08 9.83 -17.48
CA VAL A 11 -2.12 10.18 -16.42
C VAL A 11 -2.36 11.63 -16.01
N ASP A 12 -2.45 11.90 -14.71
CA ASP A 12 -2.71 13.24 -14.20
C ASP A 12 -1.43 14.08 -14.19
N GLU A 13 -1.43 15.18 -14.93
CA GLU A 13 -0.26 16.06 -15.06
C GLU A 13 0.21 16.63 -13.73
N ARG A 14 -0.72 16.87 -12.78
CA ARG A 14 -0.37 17.39 -11.45
C ARG A 14 0.40 16.36 -10.62
N LEU A 15 0.11 15.07 -10.81
CA LEU A 15 0.89 13.99 -10.20
C LEU A 15 2.29 13.93 -10.81
N LEU A 16 2.40 13.98 -12.14
CA LEU A 16 3.71 13.98 -12.82
C LEU A 16 4.59 15.16 -12.38
N LYS A 17 4.02 16.37 -12.29
CA LYS A 17 4.73 17.56 -11.80
C LYS A 17 5.22 17.42 -10.36
N LYS A 18 4.51 16.68 -9.51
CA LYS A 18 4.92 16.44 -8.11
C LYS A 18 6.08 15.46 -8.00
N ILE A 19 6.26 14.60 -8.99
CA ILE A 19 7.24 13.50 -9.03
C ILE A 19 8.50 13.95 -9.81
N ALA A 20 8.33 14.80 -10.81
CA ALA A 20 9.40 15.30 -11.67
C ALA A 20 10.59 15.84 -10.84
N GLY A 21 11.78 15.30 -11.10
CA GLY A 21 13.03 15.71 -10.46
C GLY A 21 13.21 15.26 -9.01
N LYS A 22 12.32 14.42 -8.47
CA LYS A 22 12.46 13.89 -7.11
C LYS A 22 12.98 12.46 -7.10
N ASN A 23 13.64 12.10 -6.01
CA ASN A 23 14.12 10.74 -5.79
C ASN A 23 13.07 9.93 -4.99
N PRO A 24 12.64 8.75 -5.46
CA PRO A 24 11.66 7.91 -4.76
C PRO A 24 11.98 7.64 -3.29
N LEU A 25 13.26 7.42 -2.95
CA LEU A 25 13.68 7.04 -1.59
C LEU A 25 13.56 8.16 -0.56
N ASN A 26 13.73 9.41 -1.00
CA ASN A 26 13.73 10.59 -0.13
C ASN A 26 12.42 11.37 -0.19
N THR A 27 11.48 10.96 -1.05
CA THR A 27 10.24 11.71 -1.26
C THR A 27 9.18 11.22 -0.27
N PRO A 28 8.59 12.13 0.54
CA PRO A 28 7.51 11.74 1.42
C PRO A 28 6.27 11.33 0.61
N THR A 29 5.38 10.57 1.24
CA THR A 29 4.14 10.08 0.63
C THR A 29 3.36 11.19 -0.09
N ILE A 30 3.13 10.99 -1.39
CA ILE A 30 2.41 11.94 -2.22
C ILE A 30 0.91 11.68 -2.09
N LYS A 31 0.20 12.56 -1.37
CA LYS A 31 -1.26 12.47 -1.24
C LYS A 31 -1.97 12.80 -2.55
N THR A 32 -2.94 11.95 -2.91
CA THR A 32 -3.73 12.08 -4.14
C THR A 32 -5.18 11.64 -3.98
N TRP A 33 -6.07 12.40 -4.63
CA TRP A 33 -7.48 12.06 -4.82
C TRP A 33 -7.75 11.50 -6.22
N LYS A 34 -6.73 11.50 -7.09
CA LYS A 34 -6.85 11.12 -8.51
C LYS A 34 -6.81 9.61 -8.69
N ARG A 35 -7.80 8.92 -8.13
CA ARG A 35 -7.94 7.45 -8.19
C ARG A 35 -8.03 6.89 -9.62
N ALA A 36 -8.46 7.70 -10.57
CA ALA A 36 -8.58 7.30 -11.98
C ALA A 36 -7.24 7.36 -12.75
N CYS A 37 -6.20 7.98 -12.18
CA CYS A 37 -4.89 8.07 -12.79
C CYS A 37 -4.30 6.67 -12.96
N VAL A 38 -3.81 6.39 -14.16
CA VAL A 38 -3.04 5.19 -14.47
C VAL A 38 -1.60 5.40 -14.03
N ILE A 39 -0.99 4.34 -13.51
CA ILE A 39 0.40 4.34 -13.06
C ILE A 39 1.32 4.34 -14.28
N SER A 40 2.12 5.40 -14.39
CA SER A 40 3.19 5.54 -15.40
C SER A 40 4.49 4.90 -14.88
N PRO A 41 5.40 4.43 -15.76
CA PRO A 41 6.73 3.97 -15.34
C PRO A 41 7.51 4.99 -14.50
N ASP A 42 7.31 6.28 -14.70
CA ASP A 42 7.98 7.35 -13.92
C ASP A 42 7.56 7.37 -12.44
N MET A 43 6.50 6.66 -12.08
CA MET A 43 5.96 6.60 -10.71
C MET A 43 6.55 5.44 -9.89
N LEU A 44 7.42 4.62 -10.47
CA LEU A 44 8.01 3.46 -9.81
C LEU A 44 8.82 3.85 -8.58
N GLY A 45 8.64 3.11 -7.49
CA GLY A 45 9.32 3.35 -6.21
C GLY A 45 8.76 4.50 -5.38
N PHE A 46 7.83 5.32 -5.91
CA PHE A 46 7.16 6.35 -5.11
C PHE A 46 6.01 5.75 -4.30
N THR A 47 5.82 6.31 -3.09
CA THR A 47 4.67 6.00 -2.25
C THR A 47 3.58 7.04 -2.45
N PHE A 48 2.38 6.61 -2.85
CA PHE A 48 1.20 7.46 -3.00
C PHE A 48 0.20 7.19 -1.90
N GLY A 49 -0.21 8.25 -1.21
CA GLY A 49 -1.36 8.20 -0.32
C GLY A 49 -2.62 8.34 -1.17
N VAL A 50 -3.29 7.24 -1.51
CA VAL A 50 -4.49 7.24 -2.37
C VAL A 50 -5.74 7.34 -1.49
N HIS A 51 -6.53 8.39 -1.69
CA HIS A 51 -7.75 8.63 -0.92
C HIS A 51 -8.81 7.55 -1.19
N ASN A 52 -9.34 6.90 -0.16
CA ASN A 52 -10.39 5.87 -0.29
C ASN A 52 -11.81 6.36 0.05
N GLY A 53 -11.97 7.64 0.37
CA GLY A 53 -13.23 8.24 0.83
C GLY A 53 -13.21 8.69 2.29
N LYS A 54 -12.31 8.14 3.10
CA LYS A 54 -12.15 8.49 4.52
C LYS A 54 -10.70 8.84 4.86
N THR A 55 -9.75 8.04 4.39
CA THR A 55 -8.33 8.20 4.66
C THR A 55 -7.51 8.06 3.38
N HIS A 56 -6.25 8.46 3.45
CA HIS A 56 -5.28 8.12 2.41
C HIS A 56 -4.62 6.81 2.78
N VAL A 57 -4.65 5.85 1.86
CA VAL A 57 -3.98 4.55 1.99
C VAL A 57 -2.66 4.66 1.26
N ASP A 58 -1.57 4.32 1.95
CA ASP A 58 -0.23 4.40 1.38
C ASP A 58 0.01 3.19 0.48
N VAL A 59 0.32 3.46 -0.78
CA VAL A 59 0.57 2.48 -1.83
C VAL A 59 1.96 2.74 -2.38
N LEU A 60 2.89 1.82 -2.13
CA LEU A 60 4.20 1.79 -2.79
C LEU A 60 4.03 1.18 -4.18
N VAL A 61 4.44 1.92 -5.21
CA VAL A 61 4.27 1.50 -6.60
C VAL A 61 5.41 0.58 -7.04
N THR A 62 5.05 -0.63 -7.46
CA THR A 62 5.96 -1.64 -8.04
C THR A 62 5.75 -1.78 -9.55
N GLU A 63 6.64 -2.49 -10.23
CA GLU A 63 6.62 -2.69 -11.70
C GLU A 63 5.33 -3.36 -12.18
N ASP A 64 4.84 -4.37 -11.44
CA ASP A 64 3.61 -5.09 -11.77
C ASP A 64 2.35 -4.19 -11.73
N MET A 65 2.43 -3.03 -11.08
CA MET A 65 1.31 -2.08 -10.99
C MET A 65 1.22 -1.14 -12.19
N VAL A 66 2.21 -1.12 -13.08
CA VAL A 66 2.21 -0.24 -14.26
C VAL A 66 1.04 -0.59 -15.17
N GLY A 67 0.31 0.43 -15.65
CA GLY A 67 -0.89 0.24 -16.47
C GLY A 67 -2.19 0.05 -15.67
N HIS A 68 -2.12 -0.23 -14.37
CA HIS A 68 -3.27 -0.23 -13.47
C HIS A 68 -3.61 1.18 -12.97
N ARG A 69 -4.81 1.34 -12.40
CA ARG A 69 -5.22 2.61 -11.79
C ARG A 69 -4.87 2.63 -10.31
N LEU A 70 -4.43 3.79 -9.81
CA LEU A 70 -4.14 4.01 -8.39
C LEU A 70 -5.32 3.62 -7.48
N GLY A 71 -6.56 3.81 -7.94
CA GLY A 71 -7.76 3.47 -7.19
C GLY A 71 -7.99 1.98 -6.95
N GLU A 72 -7.37 1.09 -7.74
CA GLU A 72 -7.48 -0.37 -7.60
C GLU A 72 -6.78 -0.86 -6.32
N PHE A 73 -5.72 -0.17 -5.92
CA PHE A 73 -4.93 -0.48 -4.72
C PHE A 73 -5.45 0.18 -3.45
N SER A 74 -6.57 0.92 -3.53
CA SER A 74 -7.17 1.64 -2.40
C SER A 74 -8.65 1.27 -2.27
N PRO A 75 -8.97 0.21 -1.48
CA PRO A 75 -10.34 -0.27 -1.33
C PRO A 75 -11.21 0.75 -0.58
N THR A 76 -12.40 1.00 -1.13
CA THR A 76 -13.33 2.03 -0.62
C THR A 76 -14.36 1.51 0.37
N LYS A 77 -14.69 0.22 0.29
CA LYS A 77 -15.63 -0.43 1.20
C LYS A 77 -14.90 -1.49 2.00
N LYS A 78 -15.16 -1.51 3.30
CA LYS A 78 -14.74 -2.63 4.14
C LYS A 78 -15.58 -3.84 3.76
N PHE A 79 -14.93 -4.90 3.30
CA PHE A 79 -15.61 -6.17 3.06
C PHE A 79 -16.04 -6.76 4.41
N ILE A 80 -17.34 -7.00 4.57
CA ILE A 80 -17.92 -7.63 5.75
C ILE A 80 -18.36 -9.02 5.32
N LYS A 81 -17.78 -10.06 5.92
CA LYS A 81 -18.22 -11.43 5.71
C LYS A 81 -19.45 -11.72 6.57
N HIS A 82 -20.48 -12.31 5.97
CA HIS A 82 -21.60 -12.88 6.70
C HIS A 82 -21.24 -14.28 7.19
N GLY A 83 -20.31 -14.35 8.15
CA GLY A 83 -20.02 -15.58 8.88
C GLY A 83 -20.60 -15.44 10.28
N GLY A 84 -21.41 -16.42 10.71
CA GLY A 84 -21.96 -16.46 12.07
C GLY A 84 -20.88 -16.47 13.16
N LYS A 85 -21.27 -16.70 14.42
CA LYS A 85 -20.35 -16.67 15.57
C LYS A 85 -19.07 -17.51 15.36
N MET A 86 -19.20 -18.69 14.77
CA MET A 86 -18.09 -19.61 14.48
C MET A 86 -17.01 -19.01 13.56
N GLN A 87 -17.39 -18.28 12.51
CA GLN A 87 -16.42 -17.64 11.60
C GLN A 87 -15.68 -16.50 12.30
N LYS A 88 -16.38 -15.74 13.16
CA LYS A 88 -15.78 -14.65 13.95
C LYS A 88 -14.76 -15.18 14.95
N GLU A 89 -15.08 -16.28 15.64
CA GLU A 89 -14.17 -16.93 16.59
C GLU A 89 -12.92 -17.48 15.88
N LEU A 90 -13.07 -18.10 14.71
CA LEU A 90 -11.95 -18.56 13.91
C LEU A 90 -11.06 -17.40 13.42
N GLU A 91 -11.64 -16.28 13.00
CA GLU A 91 -10.89 -15.08 12.62
C GLU A 91 -10.21 -14.41 13.82
N GLN A 92 -10.82 -14.43 15.01
CA GLN A 92 -10.20 -13.94 16.24
C GLN A 92 -9.03 -14.81 16.67
N LYS A 93 -9.18 -16.13 16.69
CA LYS A 93 -8.09 -17.07 16.98
C LYS A 93 -6.94 -16.92 15.99
N LYS A 94 -7.23 -16.74 14.70
CA LYS A 94 -6.19 -16.48 13.68
C LYS A 94 -5.46 -15.17 13.94
N LYS A 95 -6.17 -14.09 14.28
CA LYS A 95 -5.55 -12.80 14.63
C LYS A 95 -4.71 -12.90 15.90
N GLU A 96 -5.19 -13.59 16.92
CA GLU A 96 -4.43 -13.81 18.16
C GLU A 96 -3.16 -14.62 17.89
N ALA A 97 -3.25 -15.69 17.08
CA ALA A 97 -2.09 -16.48 16.68
C ALA A 97 -1.07 -15.66 15.86
N GLU A 98 -1.54 -14.83 14.94
CA GLU A 98 -0.68 -13.93 14.14
C GLU A 98 -0.02 -12.85 15.02
N ILE A 99 -0.74 -12.32 16.02
CA ILE A 99 -0.19 -11.37 17.00
C ILE A 99 0.85 -12.05 17.90
N ILE A 100 0.62 -13.30 18.33
CA ILE A 100 1.59 -14.06 19.14
C ILE A 100 2.84 -14.36 18.31
N ALA A 101 2.69 -14.76 17.04
CA ALA A 101 3.80 -15.00 16.13
C ALA A 101 4.61 -13.72 15.85
N ALA A 102 3.92 -12.60 15.60
CA ALA A 102 4.58 -11.30 15.41
C ALA A 102 5.33 -10.84 16.67
N LYS A 103 4.75 -11.04 17.86
CA LYS A 103 5.41 -10.75 19.15
C LYS A 103 6.62 -11.65 19.41
N GLY A 104 6.50 -12.94 19.07
CA GLY A 104 7.61 -13.91 19.18
C GLY A 104 8.78 -13.56 18.25
N ALA A 105 8.50 -13.11 17.02
CA ALA A 105 9.52 -12.65 16.09
C ALA A 105 10.23 -11.37 16.59
N THR A 106 9.49 -10.42 17.18
CA THR A 106 10.10 -9.23 17.78
C THR A 106 10.95 -9.52 19.02
N ALA A 107 10.61 -10.55 19.80
CA ALA A 107 11.42 -11.00 20.93
C ALA A 107 12.73 -11.65 20.48
N ALA A 108 12.70 -12.49 19.43
CA ALA A 108 13.91 -13.09 18.85
C ALA A 108 14.89 -12.06 18.25
N THR A 109 14.38 -10.96 17.70
CA THR A 109 15.23 -9.85 17.21
C THR A 109 15.82 -8.96 18.32
N ALA A 110 15.23 -8.96 19.52
CA ALA A 110 15.74 -8.21 20.67
C ALA A 110 16.90 -8.95 21.35
N ASP A 111 16.83 -10.27 21.47
CA ASP A 111 17.89 -11.10 22.05
C ASP A 111 19.18 -11.13 21.20
N ALA A 112 19.09 -11.01 19.87
CA ALA A 112 20.27 -10.98 18.99
C ALA A 112 21.10 -9.68 19.07
N LYS A 113 20.55 -8.59 19.62
CA LYS A 113 21.25 -7.30 19.75
C LYS A 113 21.88 -7.08 21.14
N GLY A 114 21.64 -8.01 22.08
CA GLY A 114 22.19 -7.97 23.45
C GLY A 114 23.53 -8.69 23.64
N ALA A 115 23.98 -9.49 22.68
CA ALA A 115 25.24 -10.24 22.75
C ALA A 115 26.33 -9.61 21.86
N ALA A 116 26.73 -8.38 22.18
CA ALA A 116 28.03 -7.86 21.72
C ALA A 116 29.10 -8.25 22.75
N PRO A 117 30.09 -9.08 22.41
CA PRO A 117 31.17 -9.42 23.34
C PRO A 117 32.10 -8.21 23.49
N GLN A 118 32.27 -7.76 24.72
CA GLN A 118 33.33 -6.83 25.11
C GLN A 118 34.69 -7.48 24.87
N LYS A 119 35.51 -6.88 24.01
CA LYS A 119 36.97 -6.81 24.11
C LYS A 119 37.48 -5.60 23.35
#